data_AF-A0A7X5IVL7-F1
#
_entry.id   AF-A0A7X5IVL7-F1
#
_cell.length_a   1.000
_cell.length_b   1.000
_cell.length_c   1.000
_cell.angle_alpha   90.00
_cell.angle_beta   90.00
_cell.angle_gamma   90.00
#
_symmetry.space_group_name_H-M   'P 1'
#
loop_
_entity.id
_entity.type
_entity.pdbx_description
1 polymer ?
#
loop_
_entity_poly.entity_id
_entity_poly.type
_entity_poly.pdbx_seq_one_letter_code
_entity_poly.pdbx_strand_id
1 'polypeptide(L)'
;MDENYGRLILLFAASDGEILYKTEQLATNNCYLGQIKQPNQGISAVSFQDVNGDGLVDIVLITSCVNEGGDYAGKTYKVGDVLFQNKDGTGFYRDYRISDKINRFSMNKSIDLIAAFVREGKSTEFLYTATTLKELQDAGLKIISEQCYFRDFEKLGRLQVVPGVYSIAEYGFFMIYLVNEQGYIVWSLQPMGEYDNLYALKGIRCWDIDGDGLKDIIVLARYSYEGSGHELIVKTDYAIYYQRTGGFSADTEIRDSYRCSDEVSMEELIEKARAYWGW
;
A
#
# COMPACT_ATOMS: atom_id res chain seq x y z
N MET A 1 -21.43 3.48 -14.18
CA MET A 1 -20.07 3.75 -14.69
C MET A 1 -20.18 3.89 -16.19
N ASP A 2 -19.46 4.82 -16.79
CA ASP A 2 -19.39 4.94 -18.25
C ASP A 2 -18.40 3.90 -18.80
N GLU A 3 -18.85 3.09 -19.75
CA GLU A 3 -18.07 1.96 -20.30
C GLU A 3 -17.00 2.40 -21.29
N ASN A 4 -17.13 3.58 -21.90
CA ASN A 4 -16.21 4.06 -22.95
C ASN A 4 -14.97 4.76 -22.35
N TYR A 5 -15.19 5.53 -21.30
CA TYR A 5 -14.20 6.41 -20.68
C TYR A 5 -13.87 6.00 -19.25
N GLY A 6 -14.50 4.96 -18.70
CA GLY A 6 -14.23 4.53 -17.32
C GLY A 6 -14.52 5.61 -16.28
N ARG A 7 -15.48 6.50 -16.55
CA ARG A 7 -15.85 7.58 -15.62
C ARG A 7 -16.94 7.11 -14.67
N LEU A 8 -16.81 7.45 -13.40
CA LEU A 8 -17.81 7.16 -12.38
C LEU A 8 -18.64 8.40 -12.07
N ILE A 9 -19.95 8.22 -11.98
CA ILE A 9 -20.89 9.25 -11.54
C ILE A 9 -21.66 8.67 -10.37
N LEU A 10 -21.77 9.45 -9.30
CA LEU A 10 -22.69 9.14 -8.21
C LEU A 10 -24.00 9.89 -8.42
N LEU A 11 -25.10 9.17 -8.34
CA LEU A 11 -26.47 9.68 -8.45
C LEU A 11 -27.19 9.41 -7.14
N PHE A 12 -27.77 10.45 -6.55
CA PHE A 12 -28.54 10.36 -5.31
C PHE A 12 -29.99 10.53 -5.68
N ALA A 13 -30.75 9.44 -5.56
CA ALA A 13 -32.15 9.41 -5.93
C ALA A 13 -33.04 9.39 -4.69
N ALA A 14 -34.17 10.10 -4.75
CA ALA A 14 -35.29 9.89 -3.85
C ALA A 14 -35.93 8.51 -4.08
N SER A 15 -36.80 8.09 -3.17
CA SER A 15 -37.49 6.79 -3.25
C SER A 15 -38.41 6.65 -4.47
N ASP A 16 -38.83 7.76 -5.06
CA ASP A 16 -39.62 7.81 -6.29
C ASP A 16 -38.76 7.86 -7.58
N GLY A 17 -37.44 7.87 -7.45
CA GLY A 17 -36.48 7.91 -8.55
C GLY A 17 -36.07 9.31 -9.00
N GLU A 18 -36.56 10.39 -8.36
CA GLU A 18 -36.08 11.74 -8.63
C GLU A 18 -34.60 11.86 -8.26
N ILE A 19 -33.75 12.33 -9.18
CA ILE A 19 -32.33 12.58 -8.90
C ILE A 19 -32.18 13.91 -8.16
N LEU A 20 -31.92 13.84 -6.86
CA LEU A 20 -31.74 14.99 -5.98
C LEU A 20 -30.35 15.62 -6.13
N TYR A 21 -29.33 14.78 -6.32
CA TYR A 21 -27.94 15.24 -6.47
C TYR A 21 -27.16 14.32 -7.41
N LYS A 22 -26.18 14.89 -8.11
CA LYS A 22 -25.23 14.13 -8.92
C LYS A 22 -23.83 14.72 -8.82
N THR A 23 -22.82 13.87 -8.82
CA THR A 23 -21.43 14.34 -8.88
C THR A 23 -20.55 13.36 -9.66
N GLU A 24 -19.64 13.94 -10.44
CA GLU A 24 -18.52 13.24 -11.09
C GLU A 24 -17.17 13.73 -10.55
N GLN A 25 -17.18 14.61 -9.53
CA GLN A 25 -15.97 15.17 -8.91
C GLN A 25 -15.33 14.15 -7.96
N LEU A 26 -14.83 13.06 -8.52
CA LEU A 26 -14.25 11.94 -7.81
C LEU A 26 -12.74 11.84 -8.10
N ALA A 27 -11.94 11.44 -7.11
CA ALA A 27 -10.51 11.23 -7.27
C ALA A 27 -10.20 10.23 -8.40
N THR A 28 -10.99 9.16 -8.51
CA THR A 28 -10.88 8.14 -9.58
C THR A 28 -11.04 8.70 -11.00
N ASN A 29 -11.81 9.78 -11.16
CA ASN A 29 -11.99 10.43 -12.45
C ASN A 29 -10.86 11.39 -12.82
N ASN A 30 -9.84 11.49 -11.96
CA ASN A 30 -8.68 12.38 -12.10
C ASN A 30 -7.36 11.62 -11.93
N CYS A 31 -7.36 10.28 -12.09
CA CYS A 31 -6.14 9.48 -12.05
C CYS A 31 -5.21 9.81 -13.22
N TYR A 32 -5.76 9.89 -14.43
CA TYR A 32 -5.02 10.31 -15.62
C TYR A 32 -5.32 11.78 -15.92
N LEU A 33 -4.46 12.67 -15.42
CA LEU A 33 -4.60 14.11 -15.58
C LEU A 33 -4.64 14.49 -17.08
N GLY A 34 -5.63 15.32 -17.44
CA GLY A 34 -5.81 15.79 -18.81
C GLY A 34 -6.46 14.79 -19.77
N GLN A 35 -6.86 13.60 -19.30
CA GLN A 35 -7.49 12.57 -20.13
C GLN A 35 -8.96 12.38 -19.75
N ILE A 36 -9.83 12.16 -20.76
CA ILE A 36 -11.25 11.83 -20.51
C ILE A 36 -11.37 10.39 -20.02
N LYS A 37 -10.63 9.48 -20.66
CA LYS A 37 -10.57 8.06 -20.27
C LYS A 37 -9.80 7.91 -18.96
N GLN A 38 -10.38 7.18 -18.04
CA GLN A 38 -9.86 6.95 -16.70
C GLN A 38 -9.75 5.43 -16.43
N PRO A 39 -8.82 5.01 -15.56
CA PRO A 39 -8.49 3.60 -15.33
C PRO A 39 -9.49 2.85 -14.43
N ASN A 40 -10.62 3.47 -14.10
CA ASN A 40 -11.58 2.94 -13.13
C ASN A 40 -12.24 1.66 -13.63
N GLN A 41 -12.38 0.67 -12.74
CA GLN A 41 -13.07 -0.59 -12.95
C GLN A 41 -14.34 -0.72 -12.10
N GLY A 42 -14.64 0.26 -11.24
CA GLY A 42 -15.85 0.32 -10.45
C GLY A 42 -15.59 0.61 -8.97
N ILE A 43 -16.68 0.61 -8.20
CA ILE A 43 -16.65 0.81 -6.74
C ILE A 43 -16.25 -0.52 -6.10
N SER A 44 -15.15 -0.51 -5.34
CA SER A 44 -14.69 -1.65 -4.54
C SER A 44 -15.31 -1.65 -3.16
N ALA A 45 -15.46 -0.48 -2.54
CA ALA A 45 -16.11 -0.32 -1.25
C ALA A 45 -16.76 1.06 -1.14
N VAL A 46 -17.84 1.16 -0.38
CA VAL A 46 -18.53 2.41 -0.08
C VAL A 46 -19.10 2.36 1.33
N SER A 47 -19.03 3.47 2.04
CA SER A 47 -19.64 3.63 3.37
C SER A 47 -20.26 5.01 3.50
N PHE A 48 -21.36 5.06 4.24
CA PHE A 48 -22.13 6.27 4.55
C PHE A 48 -22.06 6.50 6.05
N GLN A 49 -21.24 7.45 6.47
CA GLN A 49 -20.98 7.71 7.89
C GLN A 49 -20.46 9.12 8.08
N ASP A 50 -20.73 9.70 9.25
CA ASP A 50 -20.12 10.97 9.65
C ASP A 50 -18.63 10.74 9.98
N VAL A 51 -17.73 11.20 9.12
CA VAL A 51 -16.27 11.07 9.34
C VAL A 51 -15.64 12.35 9.85
N ASN A 52 -16.26 13.51 9.66
CA ASN A 52 -15.74 14.80 10.13
C ASN A 52 -16.33 15.26 11.48
N GLY A 53 -17.34 14.57 12.00
CA GLY A 53 -18.01 14.84 13.27
C GLY A 53 -18.99 16.01 13.23
N ASP A 54 -19.49 16.41 12.06
CA ASP A 54 -20.42 17.55 11.92
C ASP A 54 -21.90 17.16 12.05
N GLY A 55 -22.20 15.87 12.25
CA GLY A 55 -23.54 15.32 12.39
C GLY A 55 -24.25 15.04 11.06
N LEU A 56 -23.59 15.25 9.92
CA LEU A 56 -24.09 14.92 8.59
C LEU A 56 -23.45 13.64 8.07
N VAL A 57 -24.10 12.98 7.10
CA VAL A 57 -23.63 11.70 6.57
C VAL A 57 -22.69 11.97 5.42
N ASP A 58 -21.41 11.71 5.62
CA ASP A 58 -20.41 11.74 4.55
C ASP A 58 -20.36 10.41 3.80
N ILE A 59 -19.65 10.41 2.67
CA ILE A 59 -19.46 9.23 1.82
C ILE A 59 -17.98 8.93 1.73
N VAL A 60 -17.59 7.74 2.17
CA VAL A 60 -16.24 7.21 1.97
C VAL A 60 -16.31 6.20 0.83
N LEU A 61 -15.47 6.38 -0.18
CA LEU A 61 -15.48 5.57 -1.39
C LEU A 61 -14.08 4.99 -1.65
N ILE A 62 -14.01 3.73 -2.04
CA ILE A 62 -12.81 3.15 -2.64
C ILE A 62 -13.21 2.57 -3.99
N THR A 63 -12.49 2.97 -5.02
CA THR A 63 -12.63 2.46 -6.39
C THR A 63 -11.46 1.56 -6.74
N SER A 64 -11.72 0.56 -7.56
CA SER A 64 -10.66 -0.26 -8.16
C SER A 64 -10.28 0.37 -9.49
N CYS A 65 -8.99 0.50 -9.75
CA CYS A 65 -8.43 0.98 -11.01
C CYS A 65 -7.44 -0.03 -11.56
N VAL A 66 -7.18 0.00 -12.86
CA VAL A 66 -6.16 -0.83 -13.50
C VAL A 66 -5.09 0.04 -14.14
N ASN A 67 -3.82 -0.33 -13.93
CA ASN A 67 -2.72 0.30 -14.65
C ASN A 67 -2.78 -0.12 -16.13
N GLU A 68 -2.98 0.83 -17.04
CA GLU A 68 -3.08 0.51 -18.48
C GLU A 68 -1.71 0.32 -19.16
N GLY A 69 -0.60 0.72 -18.52
CA GLY A 69 0.73 0.66 -19.13
C GLY A 69 1.89 0.70 -18.13
N GLY A 70 3.10 0.58 -18.64
CA GLY A 70 4.35 0.52 -17.85
C GLY A 70 4.56 -0.83 -17.15
N ASP A 71 5.50 -0.86 -16.22
CA ASP A 71 5.92 -2.09 -15.50
C ASP A 71 4.80 -2.69 -14.60
N TYR A 72 3.73 -1.92 -14.40
CA TYR A 72 2.55 -2.32 -13.63
C TYR A 72 1.33 -2.60 -14.51
N ALA A 73 1.47 -2.64 -15.85
CA ALA A 73 0.36 -2.86 -16.76
C ALA A 73 -0.48 -4.11 -16.37
N GLY A 74 -1.80 -3.96 -16.37
CA GLY A 74 -2.75 -5.00 -15.99
C GLY A 74 -2.90 -5.20 -14.48
N LYS A 75 -2.07 -4.59 -13.62
CA LYS A 75 -2.22 -4.67 -12.16
C LYS A 75 -3.29 -3.71 -11.68
N THR A 76 -4.16 -4.21 -10.82
CA THR A 76 -5.19 -3.41 -10.15
C THR A 76 -4.62 -2.66 -8.95
N TYR A 77 -5.15 -1.46 -8.69
CA TYR A 77 -4.84 -0.66 -7.51
C TYR A 77 -6.11 0.03 -6.99
N LYS A 78 -6.09 0.50 -5.74
CA LYS A 78 -7.23 1.17 -5.10
C LYS A 78 -7.08 2.70 -5.22
N VAL A 79 -8.21 3.40 -5.34
CA VAL A 79 -8.28 4.87 -5.24
C VAL A 79 -9.42 5.24 -4.30
N GLY A 80 -9.05 5.83 -3.16
CA GLY A 80 -9.95 6.29 -2.12
C GLY A 80 -10.40 7.74 -2.33
N ASP A 81 -11.60 8.05 -1.85
CA ASP A 81 -12.14 9.40 -1.81
C ASP A 81 -13.09 9.60 -0.63
N VAL A 82 -13.28 10.86 -0.23
CA VAL A 82 -14.25 11.25 0.80
C VAL A 82 -15.04 12.45 0.31
N LEU A 83 -16.36 12.29 0.29
CA LEU A 83 -17.30 13.34 -0.09
C LEU A 83 -18.05 13.77 1.17
N PHE A 84 -17.83 15.01 1.57
CA PHE A 84 -18.45 15.59 2.74
C PHE A 84 -19.80 16.17 2.37
N GLN A 85 -20.83 15.90 3.18
CA GLN A 85 -22.12 16.53 2.97
C GLN A 85 -22.01 18.03 3.28
N ASN A 86 -22.64 18.87 2.46
CA ASN A 86 -22.69 20.30 2.73
C ASN A 86 -23.67 20.61 3.86
N LYS A 87 -23.47 21.73 4.57
CA LYS A 87 -24.26 22.10 5.75
C LYS A 87 -25.74 22.31 5.48
N ASP A 88 -26.07 22.69 4.25
CA ASP A 88 -27.43 22.86 3.75
C ASP A 88 -28.09 21.53 3.33
N GLY A 89 -27.35 20.42 3.31
CA GLY A 89 -27.85 19.08 3.00
C GLY A 89 -28.24 18.89 1.53
N THR A 90 -27.89 19.82 0.66
CA THR A 90 -28.27 19.84 -0.76
C THR A 90 -27.29 19.12 -1.68
N GLY A 91 -26.12 18.71 -1.16
CA GLY A 91 -25.09 18.08 -1.97
C GLY A 91 -23.83 17.69 -1.18
N PHE A 92 -22.78 17.41 -1.94
CA PHE A 92 -21.51 16.92 -1.40
C PHE A 92 -20.32 17.64 -2.04
N TYR A 93 -19.26 17.87 -1.28
CA TYR A 93 -18.01 18.40 -1.79
C TYR A 93 -16.83 17.47 -1.47
N ARG A 94 -15.80 17.53 -2.32
CA ARG A 94 -14.56 16.78 -2.13
C ARG A 94 -13.45 17.71 -1.68
N ASP A 95 -12.74 17.35 -0.60
CA ASP A 95 -11.45 17.98 -0.29
C ASP A 95 -10.32 17.18 -0.95
N TYR A 96 -9.79 17.70 -2.05
CA TYR A 96 -8.73 17.03 -2.81
C TYR A 96 -7.46 16.77 -2.00
N ARG A 97 -7.21 17.52 -0.91
CA ARG A 97 -6.03 17.33 -0.05
C ARG A 97 -6.14 16.07 0.77
N ILE A 98 -7.38 15.72 1.17
CA ILE A 98 -7.67 14.44 1.85
C ILE A 98 -7.49 13.31 0.84
N SER A 99 -8.11 13.42 -0.36
CA SER A 99 -7.94 12.42 -1.41
C SER A 99 -6.45 12.20 -1.76
N ASP A 100 -5.65 13.27 -1.86
CA ASP A 100 -4.22 13.16 -2.13
C ASP A 100 -3.49 12.35 -1.03
N LYS A 101 -3.69 12.71 0.24
CA LYS A 101 -3.02 12.04 1.35
C LYS A 101 -3.42 10.58 1.50
N ILE A 102 -4.72 10.27 1.42
CA ILE A 102 -5.17 8.88 1.62
C ILE A 102 -4.66 7.94 0.52
N ASN A 103 -4.54 8.45 -0.72
CA ASN A 103 -4.04 7.66 -1.83
C ASN A 103 -2.51 7.58 -1.85
N ARG A 104 -1.80 8.66 -1.48
CA ARG A 104 -0.34 8.68 -1.45
C ARG A 104 0.25 7.81 -0.36
N PHE A 105 -0.41 7.73 0.79
CA PHE A 105 0.10 7.04 1.98
C PHE A 105 -0.65 5.74 2.27
N SER A 106 -1.25 5.09 1.26
CA SER A 106 -1.88 3.76 1.41
C SER A 106 -2.99 3.70 2.47
N MET A 107 -3.64 4.82 2.79
CA MET A 107 -4.82 4.83 3.67
C MET A 107 -6.07 4.34 2.94
N ASN A 108 -6.04 4.34 1.61
CA ASN A 108 -7.11 3.88 0.72
C ASN A 108 -7.31 2.36 0.64
N LYS A 109 -6.67 1.58 1.53
CA LYS A 109 -6.78 0.12 1.56
C LYS A 109 -8.14 -0.36 2.09
N SER A 110 -8.73 0.38 3.03
CA SER A 110 -10.05 0.08 3.60
C SER A 110 -10.79 1.36 4.01
N ILE A 111 -12.11 1.23 4.16
CA ILE A 111 -12.96 2.32 4.66
C ILE A 111 -12.52 2.76 6.05
N ASP A 112 -12.14 1.83 6.91
CA ASP A 112 -11.74 2.12 8.29
C ASP A 112 -10.43 2.91 8.37
N LEU A 113 -9.48 2.63 7.47
CA LEU A 113 -8.24 3.41 7.39
C LEU A 113 -8.50 4.83 6.91
N ILE A 114 -9.35 5.03 5.90
CA ILE A 114 -9.75 6.37 5.47
C ILE A 114 -10.48 7.10 6.60
N ALA A 115 -11.41 6.44 7.28
CA ALA A 115 -12.14 7.01 8.40
C ALA A 115 -11.21 7.38 9.57
N ALA A 116 -10.26 6.52 9.93
CA ALA A 116 -9.26 6.80 10.96
C ALA A 116 -8.37 8.00 10.58
N PHE A 117 -8.03 8.15 9.30
CA PHE A 117 -7.29 9.32 8.81
C PHE A 117 -8.10 10.61 8.94
N VAL A 118 -9.36 10.60 8.47
CA VAL A 118 -10.18 11.82 8.47
C VAL A 118 -10.63 12.21 9.87
N ARG A 119 -11.08 11.24 10.68
CA ARG A 119 -11.65 11.47 12.01
C ARG A 119 -10.58 11.70 13.07
N GLU A 120 -9.51 10.90 13.05
CA GLU A 120 -8.52 10.85 14.12
C GLU A 120 -7.17 11.45 13.71
N GLY A 121 -6.98 11.82 12.44
CA GLY A 121 -5.70 12.30 11.92
C GLY A 121 -4.62 11.22 11.86
N LYS A 122 -4.97 9.94 12.04
CA LYS A 122 -4.00 8.83 11.99
C LYS A 122 -3.50 8.65 10.56
N SER A 123 -2.18 8.60 10.40
CA SER A 123 -1.55 8.54 9.08
C SER A 123 -0.29 7.69 9.13
N THR A 124 0.01 7.04 8.02
CA THR A 124 1.25 6.32 7.78
C THR A 124 2.30 7.20 7.09
N GLU A 125 2.01 8.49 6.85
CA GLU A 125 2.91 9.44 6.17
C GLU A 125 4.35 9.41 6.72
N PHE A 126 4.50 9.31 8.05
CA PHE A 126 5.80 9.25 8.70
C PHE A 126 6.64 8.02 8.31
N LEU A 127 6.01 6.91 7.89
CA LEU A 127 6.72 5.72 7.39
C LEU A 127 7.50 6.01 6.10
N TYR A 128 7.12 7.07 5.38
CA TYR A 128 7.73 7.45 4.10
C TYR A 128 8.58 8.72 4.19
N THR A 129 8.40 9.52 5.25
CA THR A 129 9.04 10.84 5.39
C THR A 129 10.06 10.93 6.52
N ALA A 130 10.03 10.01 7.50
CA ALA A 130 11.01 9.98 8.57
C ALA A 130 12.43 9.81 8.01
N THR A 131 13.38 10.49 8.65
CA THR A 131 14.80 10.49 8.26
C THR A 131 15.68 9.73 9.25
N THR A 132 15.16 9.43 10.44
CA THR A 132 15.87 8.69 11.47
C THR A 132 15.03 7.56 12.06
N LEU A 133 15.70 6.53 12.58
CA LEU A 133 15.04 5.44 13.29
C LEU A 133 14.29 5.95 14.53
N LYS A 134 14.84 6.97 15.21
CA LYS A 134 14.21 7.56 16.38
C LYS A 134 12.86 8.20 16.04
N GLU A 135 12.77 8.96 14.95
CA GLU A 135 11.51 9.55 14.49
C GLU A 135 10.43 8.48 14.22
N LEU A 136 10.81 7.35 13.61
CA LEU A 136 9.91 6.23 13.40
C LEU A 136 9.39 5.64 14.72
N GLN A 137 10.28 5.42 15.69
CA GLN A 137 9.92 4.87 17.00
C GLN A 137 9.05 5.83 17.81
N ASP A 138 9.39 7.11 17.82
CA ASP A 138 8.64 8.17 18.51
C ASP A 138 7.23 8.32 17.92
N ALA A 139 7.08 8.09 16.61
CA ALA A 139 5.79 8.04 15.91
C ALA A 139 5.02 6.71 16.09
N GLY A 140 5.60 5.72 16.77
CA GLY A 140 4.92 4.49 17.18
C GLY A 140 5.22 3.25 16.33
N LEU A 141 6.24 3.28 15.46
CA LEU A 141 6.71 2.08 14.76
C LEU A 141 7.26 1.05 15.78
N LYS A 142 6.72 -0.16 15.76
CA LYS A 142 7.20 -1.28 16.57
C LYS A 142 8.21 -2.10 15.79
N ILE A 143 9.46 -2.12 16.23
CA ILE A 143 10.53 -2.90 15.60
C ILE A 143 10.35 -4.39 15.89
N ILE A 144 10.51 -5.23 14.86
CA ILE A 144 10.58 -6.69 15.00
C ILE A 144 12.03 -7.05 15.34
N SER A 145 12.34 -7.03 16.65
CA SER A 145 13.72 -7.13 17.14
C SER A 145 14.42 -8.44 16.76
N GLU A 146 13.67 -9.52 16.58
CA GLU A 146 14.15 -10.86 16.22
C GLU A 146 14.75 -10.95 14.82
N GLN A 147 14.38 -10.01 13.94
CA GLN A 147 14.88 -9.90 12.56
C GLN A 147 15.69 -8.61 12.36
N CYS A 148 16.06 -7.93 13.46
CA CYS A 148 16.82 -6.69 13.44
C CYS A 148 18.31 -6.98 13.64
N TYR A 149 19.14 -6.72 12.63
CA TYR A 149 20.57 -7.06 12.68
C TYR A 149 21.42 -6.15 11.77
N PHE A 150 22.70 -6.04 12.09
CA PHE A 150 23.66 -5.36 11.23
C PHE A 150 24.13 -6.27 10.09
N ARG A 151 24.34 -5.67 8.91
CA ARG A 151 24.88 -6.33 7.73
C ARG A 151 25.78 -5.37 6.96
N ASP A 152 26.86 -5.91 6.41
CA ASP A 152 27.72 -5.17 5.49
C ASP A 152 27.19 -5.35 4.06
N PHE A 153 26.88 -4.24 3.41
CA PHE A 153 26.45 -4.17 2.03
C PHE A 153 27.58 -3.57 1.19
N GLU A 154 27.95 -4.24 0.10
CA GLU A 154 29.19 -3.99 -0.65
C GLU A 154 29.31 -2.53 -1.14
N LYS A 155 28.20 -1.93 -1.59
CA LYS A 155 28.16 -0.54 -2.07
C LYS A 155 27.72 0.49 -1.03
N LEU A 156 27.12 0.04 0.09
CA LEU A 156 26.44 0.94 1.04
C LEU A 156 27.07 0.91 2.44
N GLY A 157 28.07 0.04 2.67
CA GLY A 157 28.72 -0.13 3.96
C GLY A 157 27.86 -0.89 4.97
N ARG A 158 28.16 -0.70 6.24
CA ARG A 158 27.49 -1.38 7.35
C ARG A 158 26.17 -0.69 7.68
N LEU A 159 25.07 -1.40 7.51
CA LEU A 159 23.72 -0.91 7.82
C LEU A 159 23.00 -1.88 8.75
N GLN A 160 22.12 -1.35 9.59
CA GLN A 160 21.16 -2.14 10.35
C GLN A 160 19.92 -2.38 9.49
N VAL A 161 19.54 -3.64 9.33
CA VAL A 161 18.24 -4.04 8.77
C VAL A 161 17.22 -3.94 9.89
N VAL A 162 16.25 -3.03 9.75
CA VAL A 162 15.25 -2.72 10.80
C VAL A 162 13.83 -2.95 10.26
N PRO A 163 13.30 -4.17 10.39
CA PRO A 163 11.90 -4.45 10.13
C PRO A 163 11.02 -3.83 11.22
N GLY A 164 9.90 -3.21 10.83
CA GLY A 164 8.97 -2.63 11.78
C GLY A 164 7.53 -2.65 11.28
N VAL A 165 6.60 -2.64 12.24
CA VAL A 165 5.15 -2.62 11.99
C VAL A 165 4.53 -1.43 12.72
N TYR A 166 3.74 -0.66 11.99
CA TYR A 166 2.85 0.35 12.58
C TYR A 166 1.40 -0.10 12.43
N SER A 167 0.61 0.00 13.49
CA SER A 167 -0.77 -0.48 13.49
C SER A 167 -1.78 0.67 13.57
N ILE A 168 -2.74 0.67 12.65
CA ILE A 168 -3.94 1.51 12.72
C ILE A 168 -5.14 0.57 12.73
N ALA A 169 -5.90 0.58 13.83
CA ALA A 169 -6.95 -0.42 14.08
C ALA A 169 -6.38 -1.85 13.97
N GLU A 170 -6.93 -2.68 13.09
CA GLU A 170 -6.49 -4.05 12.83
C GLU A 170 -5.44 -4.19 11.72
N TYR A 171 -5.09 -3.08 11.05
CA TYR A 171 -4.15 -3.05 9.94
C TYR A 171 -2.73 -2.78 10.42
N GLY A 172 -1.81 -3.70 10.14
CA GLY A 172 -0.38 -3.61 10.39
C GLY A 172 0.40 -3.29 9.11
N PHE A 173 0.94 -2.08 9.04
CA PHE A 173 1.81 -1.59 7.98
C PHE A 173 3.25 -2.02 8.26
N PHE A 174 3.75 -2.96 7.45
CA PHE A 174 5.09 -3.52 7.55
C PHE A 174 6.05 -2.86 6.57
N MET A 175 7.15 -2.34 7.13
CA MET A 175 8.23 -1.69 6.42
C MET A 175 9.56 -2.28 6.88
N ILE A 176 10.58 -2.21 6.02
CA ILE A 176 11.96 -2.49 6.42
C ILE A 176 12.79 -1.25 6.13
N TYR A 177 13.53 -0.78 7.12
CA TYR A 177 14.44 0.35 6.98
C TYR A 177 15.88 -0.13 7.05
N LEU A 178 16.74 0.48 6.25
CA LEU A 178 18.19 0.32 6.37
C LEU A 178 18.74 1.57 7.05
N VAL A 179 19.35 1.38 8.22
CA VAL A 179 19.75 2.47 9.11
C VAL A 179 21.26 2.45 9.29
N ASN A 180 21.93 3.60 9.16
CA ASN A 180 23.36 3.69 9.39
C ASN A 180 23.69 3.73 10.90
N GLU A 181 24.98 3.69 11.25
CA GLU A 181 25.42 3.69 12.66
C GLU A 181 25.04 4.97 13.43
N GLN A 182 24.75 6.08 12.73
CA GLN A 182 24.28 7.32 13.34
C GLN A 182 22.76 7.36 13.55
N GLY A 183 22.03 6.32 13.12
CA GLY A 183 20.57 6.25 13.27
C GLY A 183 19.78 6.89 12.13
N TYR A 184 20.44 7.31 11.04
CA TYR A 184 19.76 7.84 9.86
C TYR A 184 19.29 6.72 8.94
N ILE A 185 18.10 6.91 8.38
CA ILE A 185 17.52 6.02 7.38
C ILE A 185 18.21 6.30 6.05
N VAL A 186 18.86 5.28 5.50
CA VAL A 186 19.53 5.33 4.19
C VAL A 186 18.61 4.79 3.09
N TRP A 187 17.75 3.84 3.43
CA TRP A 187 16.81 3.23 2.49
C TRP A 187 15.57 2.68 3.21
N SER A 188 14.45 2.59 2.50
CA SER A 188 13.24 1.92 2.97
C SER A 188 12.70 0.96 1.91
N LEU A 189 12.13 -0.15 2.37
CA LEU A 189 11.57 -1.21 1.55
C LEU A 189 10.11 -1.42 1.94
N GLN A 190 9.27 -1.79 0.97
CA GLN A 190 7.82 -1.94 1.11
C GLN A 190 7.36 -3.35 0.72
N PRO A 191 7.68 -4.40 1.52
CA PRO A 191 7.47 -5.80 1.10
C PRO A 191 6.00 -6.17 0.91
N MET A 192 5.07 -5.44 1.53
CA MET A 192 3.64 -5.75 1.47
C MET A 192 3.01 -5.52 0.09
N GLY A 193 3.52 -4.57 -0.71
CA GLY A 193 2.81 -4.13 -1.92
C GLY A 193 1.32 -3.87 -1.67
N GLU A 194 0.47 -4.54 -2.45
CA GLU A 194 -1.00 -4.41 -2.42
C GLU A 194 -1.69 -5.14 -1.26
N TYR A 195 -0.99 -5.96 -0.47
CA TYR A 195 -1.63 -6.63 0.67
C TYR A 195 -2.05 -5.63 1.75
N ASP A 196 -3.15 -5.94 2.45
CA ASP A 196 -3.74 -5.01 3.42
C ASP A 196 -3.02 -5.04 4.78
N ASN A 197 -2.52 -6.20 5.22
CA ASN A 197 -1.90 -6.37 6.55
C ASN A 197 -0.76 -7.42 6.56
N LEU A 198 0.23 -7.23 7.43
CA LEU A 198 1.20 -8.27 7.80
C LEU A 198 0.56 -9.23 8.81
N TYR A 199 0.42 -10.50 8.42
CA TYR A 199 -0.04 -11.55 9.32
C TYR A 199 1.10 -12.15 10.14
N ALA A 200 2.22 -12.49 9.50
CA ALA A 200 3.41 -13.00 10.18
C ALA A 200 4.67 -12.83 9.33
N LEU A 201 5.77 -12.33 9.91
CA LEU A 201 7.07 -12.33 9.22
C LEU A 201 7.73 -13.71 9.38
N LYS A 202 7.98 -14.41 8.26
CA LYS A 202 8.69 -15.70 8.29
C LYS A 202 10.21 -15.49 8.36
N GLY A 203 10.73 -14.48 7.66
CA GLY A 203 12.14 -14.08 7.82
C GLY A 203 12.63 -13.07 6.80
N ILE A 204 13.82 -12.53 7.08
CA ILE A 204 14.57 -11.65 6.17
C ILE A 204 16.00 -12.20 6.04
N ARG A 205 16.48 -12.35 4.81
CA ARG A 205 17.86 -12.76 4.52
C ARG A 205 18.54 -11.76 3.61
N CYS A 206 19.84 -11.57 3.85
CA CYS A 206 20.69 -10.72 3.03
C CYS A 206 21.79 -11.57 2.39
N TRP A 207 21.63 -11.91 1.11
CA TRP A 207 22.53 -12.76 0.34
C TRP A 207 22.56 -12.31 -1.12
N ASP A 208 23.64 -12.63 -1.80
CA ASP A 208 23.72 -12.54 -3.26
C ASP A 208 22.74 -13.54 -3.87
N ILE A 209 21.75 -13.05 -4.62
CA ILE A 209 20.70 -13.81 -5.28
C ILE A 209 20.86 -13.79 -6.80
N ASP A 210 21.31 -12.67 -7.38
CA ASP A 210 21.49 -12.55 -8.84
C ASP A 210 22.92 -12.89 -9.33
N GLY A 211 23.84 -13.17 -8.41
CA GLY A 211 25.21 -13.59 -8.69
C GLY A 211 26.15 -12.42 -9.03
N ASP A 212 25.73 -11.18 -8.79
CA ASP A 212 26.52 -9.98 -9.08
C ASP A 212 27.58 -9.65 -8.01
N GLY A 213 27.64 -10.45 -6.94
CA GLY A 213 28.56 -10.30 -5.82
C GLY A 213 28.10 -9.27 -4.78
N LEU A 214 26.92 -8.67 -4.93
CA LEU A 214 26.31 -7.75 -3.99
C LEU A 214 25.26 -8.47 -3.13
N LYS A 215 25.06 -8.03 -1.89
CA LYS A 215 24.02 -8.63 -1.03
C LYS A 215 22.66 -8.03 -1.32
N ASP A 216 21.78 -8.86 -1.85
CA ASP A 216 20.36 -8.58 -2.01
C ASP A 216 19.60 -8.83 -0.72
N ILE A 217 18.35 -8.40 -0.66
CA ILE A 217 17.44 -8.63 0.47
C ILE A 217 16.25 -9.43 0.01
N ILE A 218 16.03 -10.59 0.62
CA ILE A 218 14.84 -11.41 0.43
C ILE A 218 13.99 -11.43 1.70
N VAL A 219 12.70 -11.21 1.52
CA VAL A 219 11.70 -11.12 2.58
C VAL A 219 10.66 -12.18 2.31
N LEU A 220 10.38 -13.03 3.30
CA LEU A 220 9.30 -14.01 3.24
C LEU A 220 8.34 -13.75 4.40
N ALA A 221 7.06 -13.60 4.10
CA ALA A 221 6.04 -13.31 5.10
C ALA A 221 4.69 -13.88 4.71
N ARG A 222 3.78 -13.89 5.68
CA ARG A 222 2.36 -14.10 5.48
C ARG A 222 1.69 -12.74 5.54
N TYR A 223 0.91 -12.44 4.52
CA TYR A 223 0.11 -11.23 4.43
C TYR A 223 -1.35 -11.60 4.40
N SER A 224 -2.21 -10.64 4.72
CA SER A 224 -3.64 -10.79 4.54
C SER A 224 -4.23 -9.64 3.73
N TYR A 225 -5.33 -9.94 3.05
CA TYR A 225 -6.12 -8.98 2.29
C TYR A 225 -7.59 -9.39 2.32
N GLU A 226 -8.46 -8.42 2.05
CA GLU A 226 -9.89 -8.66 1.97
C GLU A 226 -10.28 -9.18 0.58
N GLY A 227 -10.88 -10.38 0.53
CA GLY A 227 -11.42 -10.97 -0.69
C GLY A 227 -12.76 -10.34 -1.12
N SER A 228 -13.26 -10.70 -2.30
CA SER A 228 -14.51 -10.15 -2.87
C SER A 228 -15.77 -10.38 -2.03
N GLY A 229 -15.71 -11.28 -1.04
CA GLY A 229 -16.81 -11.60 -0.13
C GLY A 229 -16.65 -11.05 1.29
N HIS A 230 -15.76 -10.08 1.53
CA HIS A 230 -15.33 -9.65 2.89
C HIS A 230 -14.69 -10.78 3.71
N GLU A 231 -14.11 -11.77 3.03
CA GLU A 231 -13.35 -12.84 3.67
C GLU A 231 -11.88 -12.40 3.87
N LEU A 232 -11.33 -12.68 5.04
CA LEU A 232 -9.91 -12.48 5.30
C LEU A 232 -9.11 -13.61 4.67
N ILE A 233 -8.40 -13.32 3.58
CA ILE A 233 -7.51 -14.28 2.92
C ILE A 233 -6.11 -14.06 3.44
N VAL A 234 -5.48 -15.12 3.97
CA VAL A 234 -4.08 -15.10 4.40
C VAL A 234 -3.24 -15.91 3.42
N LYS A 235 -2.17 -15.32 2.90
CA LYS A 235 -1.30 -15.94 1.91
C LYS A 235 0.18 -15.74 2.27
N THR A 236 0.99 -16.76 2.04
CA THR A 236 2.45 -16.61 2.07
C THR A 236 2.96 -16.00 0.78
N ASP A 237 3.77 -14.95 0.88
CA ASP A 237 4.41 -14.32 -0.27
C ASP A 237 5.80 -13.77 0.09
N TYR A 238 6.55 -13.39 -0.94
CA TYR A 238 7.91 -12.90 -0.79
C TYR A 238 8.19 -11.64 -1.62
N ALA A 239 9.20 -10.88 -1.20
CA ALA A 239 9.76 -9.76 -1.97
C ALA A 239 11.28 -9.89 -2.03
N ILE A 240 11.86 -9.61 -3.19
CA ILE A 240 13.31 -9.57 -3.40
C ILE A 240 13.70 -8.15 -3.79
N TYR A 241 14.81 -7.67 -3.24
CA TYR A 241 15.37 -6.36 -3.53
C TYR A 241 16.84 -6.53 -3.88
N TYR A 242 17.18 -6.28 -5.14
CA TYR A 242 18.55 -6.40 -5.61
C TYR A 242 19.36 -5.17 -5.25
N GLN A 243 20.57 -5.35 -4.72
CA GLN A 243 21.44 -4.23 -4.41
C GLN A 243 21.95 -3.57 -5.70
N ARG A 244 21.93 -2.25 -5.72
CA ARG A 244 22.50 -1.42 -6.80
C ARG A 244 23.43 -0.37 -6.20
N THR A 245 24.17 0.35 -7.04
CA THR A 245 25.23 1.28 -6.61
C THR A 245 24.76 2.33 -5.59
N GLY A 246 23.51 2.78 -5.67
CA GLY A 246 22.96 3.81 -4.78
C GLY A 246 21.75 3.38 -3.94
N GLY A 247 21.46 2.08 -3.84
CA GLY A 247 20.24 1.62 -3.16
C GLY A 247 19.82 0.21 -3.56
N PHE A 248 18.51 0.00 -3.65
CA PHE A 248 17.93 -1.30 -4.01
C PHE A 248 16.84 -1.16 -5.08
N SER A 249 16.75 -2.15 -5.97
CA SER A 249 15.66 -2.28 -6.93
C SER A 249 14.79 -3.48 -6.58
N ALA A 250 13.48 -3.29 -6.43
CA ALA A 250 12.55 -4.39 -6.20
C ALA A 250 12.47 -5.30 -7.43
N ASP A 251 12.50 -6.62 -7.21
CA ASP A 251 12.21 -7.60 -8.24
C ASP A 251 10.74 -7.50 -8.67
N THR A 252 10.50 -7.62 -9.97
CA THR A 252 9.15 -7.69 -10.54
C THR A 252 8.93 -8.88 -11.47
N GLU A 253 9.98 -9.65 -11.78
CA GLU A 253 10.00 -10.62 -12.87
C GLU A 253 9.98 -12.07 -12.37
N ILE A 254 10.64 -12.37 -11.25
CA ILE A 254 10.76 -13.75 -10.77
C ILE A 254 9.40 -14.37 -10.47
N ARG A 255 8.41 -13.55 -10.12
CA ARG A 255 7.04 -13.96 -9.82
C ARG A 255 6.31 -14.55 -11.02
N ASP A 256 6.76 -14.25 -12.24
CA ASP A 256 6.23 -14.87 -13.46
C ASP A 256 6.72 -16.32 -13.61
N SER A 257 7.87 -16.65 -13.02
CA SER A 257 8.49 -17.98 -13.06
C SER A 257 8.18 -18.82 -11.81
N TYR A 258 8.09 -18.19 -10.64
CA TYR A 258 7.90 -18.88 -9.36
C TYR A 258 6.75 -18.28 -8.54
N ARG A 259 5.65 -19.03 -8.46
CA ARG A 259 4.54 -18.74 -7.55
C ARG A 259 4.77 -19.40 -6.21
N CYS A 260 4.87 -18.56 -5.17
CA CYS A 260 5.05 -18.97 -3.78
C CYS A 260 3.93 -19.92 -3.31
N SER A 261 4.30 -21.04 -2.68
CA SER A 261 3.37 -21.90 -1.93
C SER A 261 3.26 -21.46 -0.47
N ASP A 262 2.18 -21.84 0.21
CA ASP A 262 2.00 -21.46 1.63
C ASP A 262 3.00 -22.11 2.59
N GLU A 263 3.57 -23.25 2.18
CA GLU A 263 4.51 -24.04 2.97
C GLU A 263 5.98 -23.73 2.67
N VAL A 264 6.27 -22.84 1.72
CA VAL A 264 7.66 -22.55 1.31
C VAL A 264 8.52 -22.12 2.50
N SER A 265 9.73 -22.68 2.55
CA SER A 265 10.79 -22.28 3.48
C SER A 265 11.63 -21.13 2.90
N MET A 266 12.44 -20.50 3.75
CA MET A 266 13.36 -19.45 3.29
C MET A 266 14.45 -20.05 2.38
N GLU A 267 14.94 -21.23 2.72
CA GLU A 267 16.00 -21.94 1.99
C GLU A 267 15.53 -22.32 0.58
N GLU A 268 14.33 -22.92 0.47
CA GLU A 268 13.75 -23.29 -0.83
C GLU A 268 13.52 -22.05 -1.70
N LEU A 269 13.00 -20.96 -1.11
CA LEU A 269 12.79 -19.71 -1.84
C LEU A 269 14.11 -19.17 -2.42
N ILE A 270 15.20 -19.21 -1.65
CA ILE A 270 16.52 -18.74 -2.09
C ILE A 270 17.05 -19.61 -3.22
N GLU A 271 16.90 -20.94 -3.13
CA GLU A 271 17.30 -21.85 -4.20
C GLU A 271 16.54 -21.56 -5.50
N LYS A 272 15.22 -21.33 -5.42
CA LYS A 272 14.41 -20.94 -6.58
C LYS A 272 14.83 -19.59 -7.15
N ALA A 273 15.16 -18.64 -6.28
CA ALA A 273 15.56 -17.30 -6.70
C ALA A 273 16.91 -17.27 -7.41
N ARG A 274 17.90 -18.02 -6.91
CA ARG A 274 19.20 -18.15 -7.59
C ARG A 274 19.08 -18.93 -8.90
N ALA A 275 18.27 -19.99 -8.91
CA ALA A 275 18.01 -20.76 -10.12
C ALA A 275 17.39 -19.91 -11.25
N TYR A 276 16.57 -18.90 -10.93
CA TYR A 276 16.04 -17.94 -11.91
C TYR A 276 17.18 -17.16 -12.61
N TRP A 277 18.21 -16.77 -11.86
CA TRP A 277 19.40 -16.10 -12.39
C TRP A 277 20.45 -17.05 -12.97
N GLY A 278 20.21 -18.37 -12.89
CA GLY A 278 21.03 -19.39 -13.53
C GLY A 278 22.22 -19.87 -12.70
N TRP A 279 22.15 -19.80 -11.36
CA TRP A 279 23.21 -20.32 -10.49
C TRP A 279 22.70 -21.02 -9.22
#